data_AF-R9LN98-F1
#
_entry.id   AF-R9LN98-F1
#
_cell.length_a   1.000
_cell.length_b   1.000
_cell.length_c   1.000
_cell.angle_alpha   90.00
_cell.angle_beta   90.00
_cell.angle_gamma   90.00
#
_symmetry.space_group_name_H-M   'P 1'
#
loop_
_entity.id
_entity.type
_entity.pdbx_description
1 polymer ?
#
loop_
_entity_poly.entity_id
_entity_poly.type
_entity_poly.pdbx_seq_one_letter_code
_entity_poly.pdbx_strand_id
1 'polypeptide(L)'
;MNSIKQYIGLALKRAQLYRNGGYKNAKPLTRTIEDYQSHLFAFLIDVNICLLPVYIWVIEFLLILCGLIPPHFFDLLFYLMYALLFVTCVIVLPIVTARFQGQTIGYSAMGLRLVGRNKKEASPLHLIMRQVFGFGIPTMVLGFFFKTYGMIGWWLVNGACALITPNQQTIFDLVFQLVVVRETESNIQISEEKNNKPKISNKREIAEEEIEVRKEISPIDLHIRSNYSDDGYYDVEEIFKQAKKLGMETISITDHNCARVNAAAPRFAHLYDIQYIPGVEFDCQYNGERIRILGYYIDWNQEIFNILEQESLRREKEMSIERVKKFEKYTGIVIDLDSLMTNSRFQTITAQQITEMVFRNHQTKNLSFVKKYIESSANEKEAMARFKNAMFGKHGPCYVEGKYPSAKEILDAIHDANGIAILSSWHLDYIDDHTIEELIGLGLDGVECFSPGIHKQTMTALLKLVQKNKLFVSAGSDFHGPSRPGRELGVTNCPEKGLALVRIFTKAANKTY
;
A
#
# COMPACT_ATOMS: atom_id res chain seq x y z
N MET A 1 -15.74 0.39 20.52
CA MET A 1 -17.18 -0.02 20.41
C MET A 1 -17.89 0.53 19.16
N ASN A 2 -17.64 1.77 18.71
CA ASN A 2 -18.31 2.33 17.51
C ASN A 2 -17.94 1.63 16.18
N SER A 3 -16.68 1.25 15.98
CA SER A 3 -16.22 0.53 14.78
C SER A 3 -16.86 -0.85 14.61
N ILE A 4 -17.03 -1.61 15.70
CA ILE A 4 -17.66 -2.95 15.68
C ILE A 4 -19.15 -2.84 15.31
N LYS A 5 -19.88 -1.86 15.87
CA LYS A 5 -21.29 -1.64 15.52
C LYS A 5 -21.46 -1.26 14.04
N GLN A 6 -20.57 -0.43 13.51
CA GLN A 6 -20.56 0.01 12.12
C GLN A 6 -20.26 -1.16 11.16
N TYR A 7 -19.28 -2.00 11.51
CA TYR A 7 -18.95 -3.21 10.75
C TYR A 7 -20.11 -4.21 10.74
N ILE A 8 -20.72 -4.46 11.90
CA ILE A 8 -21.91 -5.32 12.01
C ILE A 8 -23.07 -4.75 11.19
N GLY A 9 -23.31 -3.44 11.23
CA GLY A 9 -24.32 -2.77 10.42
C GLY A 9 -24.09 -2.92 8.92
N LEU A 10 -22.84 -2.80 8.47
CA LEU A 10 -22.45 -3.00 7.08
C LEU A 10 -22.65 -4.46 6.63
N ALA A 11 -22.23 -5.42 7.44
CA ALA A 11 -22.39 -6.85 7.16
C ALA A 11 -23.88 -7.21 7.02
N LEU A 12 -24.74 -6.70 7.91
CA LEU A 12 -26.19 -6.88 7.83
C LEU A 12 -26.79 -6.22 6.57
N LYS A 13 -26.32 -5.03 6.20
CA LYS A 13 -26.76 -4.33 4.97
C LYS A 13 -26.37 -5.08 3.70
N ARG A 14 -25.14 -5.61 3.63
CA ARG A 14 -24.69 -6.49 2.53
C ARG A 14 -25.54 -7.74 2.42
N ALA A 15 -25.82 -8.39 3.54
CA ALA A 15 -26.68 -9.56 3.59
C ALA A 15 -28.12 -9.25 3.09
N GLN A 16 -28.68 -8.10 3.45
CA GLN A 16 -29.98 -7.64 2.96
C GLN A 16 -29.98 -7.39 1.45
N LEU A 17 -28.94 -6.74 0.91
CA LEU A 17 -28.80 -6.52 -0.54
C LEU A 17 -28.67 -7.83 -1.31
N TYR A 18 -27.92 -8.79 -0.75
CA TYR A 18 -27.81 -10.13 -1.33
C TYR A 18 -29.18 -10.81 -1.43
N ARG A 19 -29.99 -10.71 -0.36
CA ARG A 19 -31.37 -11.25 -0.32
C ARG A 19 -32.29 -10.58 -1.33
N ASN A 20 -32.13 -9.28 -1.57
CA ASN A 20 -32.95 -8.49 -2.51
C ASN A 20 -32.61 -8.70 -4.00
N GLY A 21 -31.77 -9.69 -4.33
CA GLY A 21 -31.48 -10.07 -5.72
C GLY A 21 -30.00 -10.19 -6.06
N GLY A 22 -29.09 -9.84 -5.15
CA GLY A 22 -27.65 -9.98 -5.35
C GLY A 22 -27.20 -11.41 -5.65
N TYR A 23 -27.93 -12.43 -5.16
CA TYR A 23 -27.67 -13.84 -5.45
C TYR A 23 -27.69 -14.19 -6.95
N LYS A 24 -28.38 -13.41 -7.80
CA LYS A 24 -28.40 -13.64 -9.25
C LYS A 24 -27.03 -13.40 -9.89
N ASN A 25 -26.26 -12.49 -9.31
CA ASN A 25 -24.94 -12.08 -9.81
C ASN A 25 -23.80 -12.78 -9.07
N ALA A 26 -24.11 -13.55 -8.03
CA ALA A 26 -23.14 -14.31 -7.26
C ALA A 26 -22.50 -15.41 -8.13
N LYS A 27 -21.16 -15.44 -8.13
CA LYS A 27 -20.37 -16.45 -8.84
C LYS A 27 -19.81 -17.44 -7.83
N PRO A 28 -20.07 -18.76 -7.99
CA PRO A 28 -19.35 -19.78 -7.24
C PRO A 28 -17.85 -19.65 -7.48
N LEU A 29 -17.06 -20.01 -6.47
CA LEU A 29 -15.62 -20.16 -6.66
C LEU A 29 -15.34 -21.17 -7.76
N THR A 30 -14.29 -20.93 -8.53
CA THR A 30 -13.81 -21.79 -9.60
C THR A 30 -12.40 -22.29 -9.27
N ARG A 31 -11.80 -23.12 -10.12
CA ARG A 31 -10.43 -23.61 -9.92
C ARG A 31 -9.35 -22.62 -10.38
N THR A 32 -9.58 -21.33 -10.17
CA THR A 32 -8.59 -20.29 -10.46
C THR A 32 -7.67 -20.09 -9.25
N ILE A 33 -6.45 -19.61 -9.51
CA ILE A 33 -5.48 -19.33 -8.45
C ILE A 33 -6.03 -18.26 -7.48
N GLU A 34 -6.68 -17.22 -8.00
CA GLU A 34 -7.28 -16.14 -7.19
C GLU A 34 -8.37 -16.68 -6.24
N ASP A 35 -9.25 -17.56 -6.74
CA ASP A 35 -10.31 -18.15 -5.93
C ASP A 35 -9.72 -19.06 -4.84
N TYR A 36 -8.70 -19.85 -5.16
CA TYR A 36 -8.02 -20.70 -4.16
C TYR A 36 -7.32 -19.87 -3.09
N GLN A 37 -6.62 -18.79 -3.48
CA GLN A 37 -5.97 -17.88 -2.54
C GLN A 37 -7.01 -17.22 -1.63
N SER A 38 -8.10 -16.71 -2.20
CA SER A 38 -9.17 -16.07 -1.44
C SER A 38 -9.81 -17.02 -0.44
N HIS A 39 -10.09 -18.26 -0.87
CA HIS A 39 -10.68 -19.26 0.00
C HIS A 39 -9.72 -19.74 1.10
N LEU A 40 -8.45 -19.95 0.77
CA LEU A 40 -7.42 -20.34 1.72
C LEU A 40 -7.18 -19.25 2.77
N PHE A 41 -7.03 -17.99 2.36
CA PHE A 41 -6.86 -16.88 3.32
C PHE A 41 -8.07 -16.72 4.22
N ALA A 42 -9.28 -16.84 3.68
CA ALA A 42 -10.48 -16.81 4.49
C ALA A 42 -10.48 -17.90 5.57
N PHE A 43 -10.10 -19.13 5.20
CA PHE A 43 -9.94 -20.24 6.15
C PHE A 43 -8.86 -19.96 7.21
N LEU A 44 -7.67 -19.48 6.81
CA LEU A 44 -6.58 -19.18 7.74
C LEU A 44 -6.95 -18.06 8.74
N ILE A 45 -7.70 -17.05 8.31
CA ILE A 45 -8.21 -15.99 9.19
C ILE A 45 -9.14 -16.60 10.25
N ASP A 46 -10.09 -17.43 9.83
CA ASP A 46 -11.03 -18.07 10.75
C ASP A 46 -10.31 -19.02 11.73
N VAL A 47 -9.31 -19.77 11.26
CA VAL A 47 -8.44 -20.61 12.10
C VAL A 47 -7.73 -19.76 13.15
N ASN A 48 -7.10 -18.65 12.76
CA ASN A 48 -6.40 -17.77 13.70
C ASN A 48 -7.31 -17.21 14.78
N ILE A 49 -8.53 -16.80 14.41
CA ILE A 49 -9.51 -16.29 15.38
C ILE A 49 -9.94 -17.39 16.35
N CYS A 50 -10.14 -18.62 15.84
CA CYS A 50 -10.51 -19.75 16.69
C CYS A 50 -9.38 -20.14 17.66
N LEU A 51 -8.11 -20.01 17.23
CA LEU A 51 -6.92 -20.34 18.02
C LEU A 51 -6.47 -19.23 18.99
N LEU A 52 -7.17 -18.10 19.08
CA LEU A 52 -6.84 -17.04 20.05
C LEU A 52 -6.63 -17.54 21.49
N PRO A 53 -7.44 -18.47 22.03
CA PRO A 53 -7.19 -19.03 23.36
C PRO A 53 -5.84 -19.75 23.49
N VAL A 54 -5.37 -20.40 22.42
CA VAL A 54 -4.05 -21.07 22.40
C VAL A 54 -2.92 -20.05 22.48
N TYR A 55 -3.05 -18.91 21.80
CA TYR A 55 -2.04 -17.83 21.91
C TYR A 55 -1.97 -17.24 23.32
N ILE A 56 -3.13 -17.09 23.98
CA ILE A 56 -3.19 -16.67 25.39
C ILE A 56 -2.47 -17.70 26.28
N TRP A 57 -2.71 -18.99 26.05
CA TRP A 57 -2.04 -20.06 26.78
C TRP A 57 -0.52 -20.06 26.58
N VAL A 58 -0.02 -19.77 25.37
CA VAL A 58 1.43 -19.63 25.14
C VAL A 58 2.02 -18.49 25.96
N ILE A 59 1.32 -17.36 26.08
CA ILE A 59 1.76 -16.24 26.91
C ILE A 59 1.76 -16.64 28.40
N GLU A 60 0.68 -17.24 28.87
CA GLU A 60 0.57 -17.74 30.26
C GLU A 60 1.66 -18.76 30.57
N PHE A 61 1.96 -19.66 29.64
CA PHE A 61 3.04 -20.63 29.76
C PHE A 61 4.41 -19.95 29.90
N LEU A 62 4.70 -18.92 29.09
CA LEU A 62 5.92 -18.13 29.22
C LEU A 62 6.00 -17.41 30.58
N LEU A 63 4.87 -16.88 31.09
CA LEU A 63 4.82 -16.25 32.41
C LEU A 63 5.10 -17.24 33.55
N ILE A 64 4.67 -18.50 33.40
CA ILE A 64 5.03 -19.58 34.33
C ILE A 64 6.54 -19.87 34.26
N LEU A 65 7.12 -19.97 33.06
CA LEU A 65 8.57 -20.19 32.88
C LEU A 65 9.42 -19.04 33.44
N CYS A 66 8.93 -17.81 33.36
CA CYS A 66 9.57 -16.63 33.96
C CYS A 66 9.39 -16.55 35.49
N GLY A 67 8.63 -17.47 36.11
CA GLY A 67 8.35 -17.45 37.55
C GLY A 67 7.35 -16.38 37.99
N LEU A 68 6.63 -15.76 37.06
CA LEU A 68 5.61 -14.73 37.34
C LEU A 68 4.26 -15.36 37.73
N ILE A 69 3.99 -16.58 37.26
CA ILE A 69 2.80 -17.36 37.63
C ILE A 69 3.25 -18.66 38.31
N PRO A 70 2.68 -19.03 39.47
CA PRO A 70 3.01 -20.29 40.13
C PRO A 70 2.71 -21.52 39.25
N PRO A 71 3.61 -22.53 39.19
CA PRO A 71 3.42 -23.71 38.33
C PRO A 71 2.16 -24.54 38.61
N HIS A 72 1.61 -24.50 39.83
CA HIS A 72 0.40 -25.25 40.18
C HIS A 72 -0.87 -24.76 39.46
N PHE A 73 -0.84 -23.59 38.81
CA PHE A 73 -1.92 -23.12 37.95
C PHE A 73 -1.90 -23.74 36.54
N PHE A 74 -0.85 -24.50 36.18
CA PHE A 74 -0.67 -25.02 34.82
C PHE A 74 -1.86 -25.86 34.34
N ASP A 75 -2.32 -26.82 35.15
CA ASP A 75 -3.43 -27.70 34.76
C ASP A 75 -4.74 -26.91 34.61
N LEU A 76 -5.01 -25.98 35.54
CA LEU A 76 -6.20 -25.14 35.49
C LEU A 76 -6.23 -24.29 34.21
N LEU A 77 -5.12 -23.62 33.89
CA LEU A 77 -4.98 -22.77 32.71
C LEU A 77 -5.07 -23.58 31.42
N PHE A 78 -4.51 -24.79 31.41
CA PHE A 78 -4.65 -25.71 30.28
C PHE A 78 -6.12 -26.09 30.02
N TYR A 79 -6.87 -26.49 31.04
CA TYR A 79 -8.29 -26.81 30.88
C TYR A 79 -9.15 -25.59 30.56
N LEU A 80 -8.81 -24.42 31.11
CA LEU A 80 -9.46 -23.16 30.77
C LEU A 80 -9.24 -22.79 29.30
N MET A 81 -8.01 -22.88 28.81
CA MET A 81 -7.69 -22.71 27.39
C MET A 81 -8.52 -23.67 26.54
N TYR A 82 -8.60 -24.94 26.93
CA TYR A 82 -9.33 -25.94 26.17
C TYR A 82 -10.84 -25.67 26.14
N ALA A 83 -11.42 -25.22 27.26
CA ALA A 83 -12.81 -24.81 27.34
C ALA A 83 -13.08 -23.56 26.47
N LEU A 84 -12.19 -22.57 26.50
CA LEU A 84 -12.28 -21.38 25.65
C LEU A 84 -12.14 -21.74 24.16
N LEU A 85 -11.25 -22.66 23.82
CA LEU A 85 -11.08 -23.18 22.47
C LEU A 85 -12.34 -23.90 21.98
N PHE A 86 -13.02 -24.66 22.86
CA PHE A 86 -14.31 -25.26 22.54
C PHE A 86 -15.35 -24.17 22.24
N VAL A 87 -15.41 -23.13 23.09
CA VAL A 87 -16.33 -22.00 22.90
C VAL A 87 -16.07 -21.30 21.57
N THR A 88 -14.82 -20.99 21.22
CA THR A 88 -14.51 -20.29 19.96
C THR A 88 -14.82 -21.16 18.73
N CYS A 89 -14.37 -22.41 18.72
CA CYS A 89 -14.48 -23.32 17.58
C CYS A 89 -15.90 -23.89 17.37
N VAL A 90 -16.59 -24.27 18.44
CA VAL A 90 -17.84 -25.06 18.38
C VAL A 90 -19.08 -24.20 18.64
N ILE A 91 -18.93 -23.03 19.27
CA ILE A 91 -20.07 -22.16 19.60
C ILE A 91 -19.99 -20.86 18.82
N VAL A 92 -18.93 -20.08 18.98
CA VAL A 92 -18.82 -18.73 18.42
C VAL A 92 -18.78 -18.77 16.90
N LEU A 93 -17.85 -19.52 16.29
CA LEU A 93 -17.73 -19.55 14.82
C LEU A 93 -19.04 -20.02 14.14
N PRO A 94 -19.73 -21.11 14.58
CA PRO A 94 -21.02 -21.49 14.04
C PRO A 94 -22.11 -20.43 14.20
N ILE A 95 -22.24 -19.82 15.38
CA ILE A 95 -23.25 -18.78 15.65
C ILE A 95 -23.00 -17.55 14.78
N VAL A 96 -21.75 -17.11 14.67
CA VAL A 96 -21.35 -15.98 13.81
C VAL A 96 -21.72 -16.29 12.36
N THR A 97 -21.34 -17.46 11.85
CA THR A 97 -21.65 -17.86 10.47
C THR A 97 -23.16 -17.83 10.19
N ALA A 98 -23.97 -18.34 11.11
CA ALA A 98 -25.43 -18.36 10.97
C ALA A 98 -26.04 -16.95 11.09
N ARG A 99 -25.57 -16.15 12.07
CA ARG A 99 -26.05 -14.79 12.31
C ARG A 99 -25.76 -13.87 11.13
N PHE A 100 -24.62 -14.04 10.47
CA PHE A 100 -24.22 -13.30 9.27
C PHE A 100 -24.52 -14.05 7.98
N GLN A 101 -25.43 -15.03 8.01
CA GLN A 101 -26.02 -15.65 6.82
C GLN A 101 -24.97 -16.20 5.84
N GLY A 102 -24.04 -16.99 6.39
CA GLY A 102 -22.98 -17.66 5.64
C GLY A 102 -21.67 -16.89 5.58
N GLN A 103 -21.53 -15.77 6.30
CA GLN A 103 -20.27 -15.05 6.42
C GLN A 103 -19.60 -15.34 7.77
N THR A 104 -18.41 -15.92 7.71
CA THR A 104 -17.43 -15.88 8.80
C THR A 104 -16.65 -14.56 8.74
N ILE A 105 -15.74 -14.34 9.70
CA ILE A 105 -14.89 -13.15 9.67
C ILE A 105 -13.91 -13.23 8.49
N GLY A 106 -13.30 -14.39 8.27
CA GLY A 106 -12.44 -14.63 7.11
C GLY A 106 -13.19 -14.52 5.78
N TYR A 107 -14.40 -15.06 5.69
CA TYR A 107 -15.21 -14.95 4.47
C TYR A 107 -15.58 -13.49 4.21
N SER A 108 -15.94 -12.72 5.24
CA SER A 108 -16.22 -11.29 5.08
C SER A 108 -14.99 -10.50 4.62
N ALA A 109 -13.81 -10.80 5.16
CA ALA A 109 -12.54 -10.17 4.78
C ALA A 109 -12.16 -10.45 3.31
N MET A 110 -12.46 -11.66 2.82
CA MET A 110 -12.15 -12.07 1.44
C MET A 110 -13.31 -11.89 0.45
N GLY A 111 -14.41 -11.24 0.86
CA GLY A 111 -15.57 -11.01 0.00
C GLY A 111 -16.30 -12.29 -0.42
N LEU A 112 -16.32 -13.30 0.45
CA LEU A 112 -16.92 -14.61 0.25
C LEU A 112 -18.20 -14.79 1.09
N ARG A 113 -19.04 -15.75 0.67
CA ARG A 113 -20.25 -16.15 1.41
C ARG A 113 -20.57 -17.62 1.16
N LEU A 114 -20.99 -18.32 2.19
CA LEU A 114 -21.54 -19.67 2.10
C LEU A 114 -23.05 -19.61 1.83
N VAL A 115 -23.49 -20.20 0.73
CA VAL A 115 -24.90 -20.18 0.30
C VAL A 115 -25.38 -21.58 -0.06
N GLY A 116 -26.70 -21.78 -0.20
CA GLY A 116 -27.23 -23.03 -0.74
C GLY A 116 -26.81 -23.21 -2.20
N ARG A 117 -26.84 -24.44 -2.71
CA ARG A 117 -26.48 -24.75 -4.11
C ARG A 117 -27.24 -23.94 -5.17
N ASN A 118 -28.44 -23.46 -4.84
CA ASN A 118 -29.25 -22.55 -5.66
C ASN A 118 -28.80 -21.08 -5.58
N LYS A 119 -27.66 -20.80 -4.94
CA LYS A 119 -27.08 -19.48 -4.61
C LYS A 119 -27.91 -18.63 -3.64
N LYS A 120 -29.06 -19.12 -3.18
CA LYS A 120 -29.88 -18.44 -2.17
C LYS A 120 -29.33 -18.70 -0.77
N GLU A 121 -29.78 -17.89 0.18
CA GLU A 121 -29.43 -18.01 1.59
C GLU A 121 -29.62 -19.45 2.10
N ALA A 122 -28.58 -19.97 2.75
CA ALA A 122 -28.60 -21.31 3.33
C ALA A 122 -29.39 -21.32 4.64
N SER A 123 -29.93 -22.48 5.01
CA SER A 123 -30.55 -22.68 6.31
C SER A 123 -29.54 -22.38 7.44
N PRO A 124 -29.89 -21.57 8.46
CA PRO A 124 -29.03 -21.32 9.62
C PRO A 124 -28.55 -22.61 10.28
N LEU A 125 -29.40 -23.64 10.33
CA LEU A 125 -29.03 -24.95 10.87
C LEU A 125 -27.92 -25.61 10.03
N HIS A 126 -28.03 -25.60 8.70
CA HIS A 126 -26.98 -26.14 7.83
C HIS A 126 -25.66 -25.38 7.97
N LEU A 127 -25.72 -24.06 8.13
CA LEU A 127 -24.52 -23.25 8.38
C LEU A 127 -23.85 -23.60 9.72
N ILE A 128 -24.64 -23.74 10.80
CA ILE A 128 -24.13 -24.16 12.12
C ILE A 128 -23.50 -25.55 12.01
N MET A 129 -24.25 -26.52 11.47
CA MET A 129 -23.80 -27.91 11.37
C MET A 129 -22.54 -28.02 10.50
N ARG A 130 -22.46 -27.26 9.40
CA ARG A 130 -21.24 -27.19 8.57
C ARG A 130 -20.03 -26.76 9.39
N GLN A 131 -20.14 -25.74 10.22
CA GLN A 131 -19.00 -25.28 11.03
C GLN A 131 -18.70 -26.22 12.19
N VAL A 132 -19.73 -26.75 12.87
CA VAL A 132 -19.57 -27.69 13.98
C VAL A 132 -18.87 -28.96 13.52
N PHE A 133 -19.31 -29.58 12.42
CA PHE A 133 -18.76 -30.85 11.95
C PHE A 133 -17.59 -30.69 10.97
N GLY A 134 -17.54 -29.60 10.20
CA GLY A 134 -16.45 -29.34 9.27
C GLY A 134 -15.20 -28.76 9.92
N PHE A 135 -15.35 -28.10 11.08
CA PHE A 135 -14.25 -27.42 11.75
C PHE A 135 -14.21 -27.70 13.25
N GLY A 136 -15.26 -27.34 14.00
CA GLY A 136 -15.23 -27.27 15.46
C GLY A 136 -14.94 -28.61 16.15
N ILE A 137 -15.85 -29.58 16.01
CA ILE A 137 -15.73 -30.90 16.64
C ILE A 137 -14.45 -31.62 16.21
N PRO A 138 -14.09 -31.71 14.91
CA PRO A 138 -12.83 -32.34 14.52
C PRO A 138 -11.61 -31.67 15.14
N THR A 139 -11.58 -30.34 15.20
CA THR A 139 -10.47 -29.60 15.82
C THR A 139 -10.36 -29.95 17.31
N MET A 140 -11.48 -30.04 18.03
CA MET A 140 -11.48 -30.43 19.44
C MET A 140 -11.13 -31.91 19.62
N VAL A 141 -11.84 -32.84 18.98
CA VAL A 141 -11.64 -34.27 19.20
C VAL A 141 -10.24 -34.70 18.77
N LEU A 142 -9.81 -34.32 17.56
CA LEU A 142 -8.49 -34.72 17.05
C LEU A 142 -7.36 -33.95 17.74
N GLY A 143 -7.59 -32.70 18.13
CA GLY A 143 -6.67 -31.94 18.97
C GLY A 143 -6.47 -32.56 20.36
N PHE A 144 -7.51 -33.13 20.95
CA PHE A 144 -7.40 -33.81 22.24
C PHE A 144 -6.54 -35.08 22.16
N PHE A 145 -6.91 -35.99 21.24
CA PHE A 145 -6.35 -37.34 21.15
C PHE A 145 -5.01 -37.39 20.39
N PHE A 146 -4.87 -36.59 19.34
CA PHE A 146 -3.72 -36.64 18.43
C PHE A 146 -2.93 -35.33 18.38
N LYS A 147 -3.24 -34.38 19.30
CA LYS A 147 -2.57 -33.08 19.41
C LYS A 147 -2.61 -32.32 18.08
N THR A 148 -1.59 -31.52 17.82
CA THR A 148 -1.50 -30.67 16.63
C THR A 148 -1.58 -31.45 15.32
N TYR A 149 -1.02 -32.66 15.28
CA TYR A 149 -1.04 -33.51 14.07
C TYR A 149 -2.46 -33.94 13.68
N GLY A 150 -3.32 -34.23 14.67
CA GLY A 150 -4.72 -34.55 14.42
C GLY A 150 -5.48 -33.42 13.76
N MET A 151 -5.31 -32.20 14.27
CA MET A 151 -5.98 -30.99 13.72
C MET A 151 -5.49 -30.70 12.30
N ILE A 152 -4.17 -30.68 12.08
CA ILE A 152 -3.57 -30.44 10.76
C ILE A 152 -4.02 -31.52 9.77
N GLY A 153 -4.00 -32.79 10.17
CA GLY A 153 -4.46 -33.90 9.34
C GLY A 153 -5.89 -33.71 8.85
N TRP A 154 -6.80 -33.31 9.74
CA TRP A 154 -8.19 -33.01 9.36
C TRP A 154 -8.31 -31.83 8.39
N TRP A 155 -7.59 -30.74 8.67
CA TRP A 155 -7.61 -29.56 7.80
C TRP A 155 -7.05 -29.86 6.41
N LEU A 156 -6.01 -30.70 6.32
CA LEU A 156 -5.45 -31.16 5.04
C LEU A 156 -6.45 -32.02 4.26
N VAL A 157 -7.15 -32.95 4.93
CA VAL A 157 -8.19 -33.77 4.29
C VAL A 157 -9.32 -32.89 3.75
N ASN A 158 -9.76 -31.91 4.54
CA ASN A 158 -10.84 -31.02 4.13
C ASN A 158 -10.40 -30.05 3.01
N GLY A 159 -9.16 -29.56 3.10
CA GLY A 159 -8.52 -28.73 2.07
C GLY A 159 -8.35 -29.48 0.75
N ALA A 160 -7.92 -30.74 0.79
CA ALA A 160 -7.83 -31.58 -0.40
C ALA A 160 -9.19 -31.76 -1.10
N CYS A 161 -10.27 -31.92 -0.34
CA CYS A 161 -11.62 -31.97 -0.88
C CYS A 161 -12.01 -30.66 -1.60
N ALA A 162 -11.70 -29.51 -0.98
CA ALA A 162 -11.89 -28.20 -1.61
C ALA A 162 -11.02 -28.02 -2.87
N LEU A 163 -9.79 -28.54 -2.92
CA LEU A 163 -8.94 -28.46 -4.11
C LEU A 163 -9.48 -29.32 -5.28
N ILE A 164 -10.12 -30.46 -4.97
CA ILE A 164 -10.59 -31.40 -5.99
C ILE A 164 -11.97 -31.05 -6.51
N THR A 165 -12.83 -30.41 -5.73
CA THR A 165 -14.20 -30.12 -6.17
C THR A 165 -14.27 -28.93 -7.15
N PRO A 166 -15.20 -28.92 -8.13
CA PRO A 166 -15.28 -27.82 -9.12
C PRO A 166 -15.58 -26.45 -8.53
N ASN A 167 -16.34 -26.39 -7.42
CA ASN A 167 -16.74 -25.15 -6.74
C ASN A 167 -16.02 -24.94 -5.40
N GLN A 168 -14.87 -25.58 -5.21
CA GLN A 168 -14.09 -25.57 -3.98
C GLN A 168 -14.86 -25.93 -2.70
N GLN A 169 -15.78 -26.87 -2.79
CA GLN A 169 -16.58 -27.35 -1.69
C GLN A 169 -15.76 -28.28 -0.79
N THR A 170 -15.82 -28.04 0.51
CA THR A 170 -15.31 -28.96 1.53
C THR A 170 -16.23 -30.17 1.70
N ILE A 171 -15.80 -31.17 2.49
CA ILE A 171 -16.60 -32.39 2.73
C ILE A 171 -18.00 -32.03 3.24
N PHE A 172 -18.08 -31.13 4.22
CA PHE A 172 -19.37 -30.74 4.80
C PHE A 172 -20.13 -29.71 3.97
N ASP A 173 -19.48 -29.01 3.04
CA ASP A 173 -20.21 -28.23 2.04
C ASP A 173 -20.97 -29.17 1.08
N LEU A 174 -20.38 -30.31 0.71
CA LEU A 174 -21.07 -31.32 -0.09
C LEU A 174 -22.24 -31.96 0.67
N VAL A 175 -22.02 -32.35 1.93
CA VAL A 175 -23.05 -32.98 2.80
C VAL A 175 -24.27 -32.07 2.96
N PHE A 176 -24.06 -30.78 3.22
CA PHE A 176 -25.16 -29.82 3.44
C PHE A 176 -25.62 -29.08 2.18
N GLN A 177 -25.13 -29.48 1.00
CA GLN A 177 -25.46 -28.87 -0.29
C GLN A 177 -25.19 -27.35 -0.34
N LEU A 178 -24.06 -26.94 0.22
CA LEU A 178 -23.60 -25.56 0.30
C LEU A 178 -22.52 -25.29 -0.75
N VAL A 179 -22.41 -24.04 -1.19
CA VAL A 179 -21.38 -23.58 -2.12
C VAL A 179 -20.87 -22.21 -1.68
N VAL A 180 -19.57 -22.00 -1.83
CA VAL A 180 -18.94 -20.71 -1.57
C VAL A 180 -19.07 -19.84 -2.82
N VAL A 181 -19.56 -18.62 -2.65
CA VAL A 181 -19.73 -17.64 -3.72
C VAL A 181 -19.01 -16.34 -3.39
N ARG A 182 -18.56 -15.64 -4.43
CA ARG A 182 -18.07 -14.26 -4.31
C ARG A 182 -19.26 -13.32 -4.12
N GLU A 183 -19.18 -12.47 -3.11
CA GLU A 183 -20.15 -11.41 -2.89
C GLU A 183 -19.96 -10.34 -3.97
N THR A 184 -21.04 -9.93 -4.63
CA THR A 184 -20.97 -8.81 -5.58
C THR A 184 -20.70 -7.53 -4.81
N GLU A 185 -19.68 -6.79 -5.24
CA GLU A 185 -19.38 -5.45 -4.72
C GLU A 185 -20.53 -4.50 -5.04
N SER A 186 -21.50 -4.41 -4.13
CA SER A 186 -22.39 -3.25 -4.08
C SER A 186 -21.59 -2.11 -3.49
N ASN A 187 -21.45 -0.99 -4.22
CA ASN A 187 -20.92 0.28 -3.72
C ASN A 187 -21.76 0.79 -2.54
N ILE A 188 -21.56 0.24 -1.35
CA ILE A 188 -22.20 0.70 -0.12
C ILE A 188 -21.26 1.73 0.50
N GLN A 189 -21.47 2.99 0.16
CA GLN A 189 -20.90 4.10 0.93
C GLN A 189 -21.48 4.05 2.35
N ILE A 190 -20.59 4.14 3.35
CA ILE A 190 -21.00 4.29 4.75
C ILE A 190 -21.26 5.78 4.99
N SER A 191 -22.48 6.22 4.69
CA SER A 191 -23.00 7.52 5.09
C SER A 191 -23.95 7.33 6.27
N GLU A 192 -23.76 8.11 7.33
CA GLU A 192 -24.78 8.27 8.38
C GLU A 192 -26.07 8.80 7.72
N GLU A 193 -27.17 8.08 7.90
CA GLU A 193 -28.45 8.40 7.29
C GLU A 193 -28.94 9.79 7.72
N LYS A 194 -29.00 10.72 6.77
CA LYS A 194 -30.06 11.73 6.73
C LYS A 194 -30.78 11.65 5.39
N ASN A 195 -32.07 11.29 5.51
CA ASN A 195 -33.13 11.34 4.52
C ASN A 195 -32.86 12.30 3.35
N ASN A 196 -33.02 11.81 2.12
CA ASN A 196 -33.63 12.61 1.05
C ASN A 196 -34.20 11.77 -0.10
N LYS A 197 -35.39 12.16 -0.54
CA LYS A 197 -36.15 11.65 -1.69
C LYS A 197 -35.40 11.84 -3.02
N PRO A 198 -35.70 11.05 -4.06
CA PRO A 198 -34.99 11.14 -5.33
C PRO A 198 -35.46 12.36 -6.15
N LYS A 199 -34.51 13.16 -6.64
CA LYS A 199 -34.73 14.02 -7.81
C LYS A 199 -34.11 13.33 -9.03
N ILE A 200 -35.00 12.97 -9.95
CA ILE A 200 -34.66 12.60 -11.32
C ILE A 200 -34.16 13.87 -12.02
N SER A 201 -32.95 13.84 -12.56
CA SER A 201 -32.53 14.81 -13.56
C SER A 201 -31.86 14.09 -14.71
N ASN A 202 -32.61 13.94 -15.80
CA ASN A 202 -32.08 13.70 -17.13
C ASN A 202 -31.15 14.85 -17.50
N LYS A 203 -29.87 14.55 -17.73
CA LYS A 203 -29.04 15.33 -18.63
C LYS A 203 -28.15 14.37 -19.40
N ARG A 204 -28.35 14.41 -20.72
CA ARG A 204 -27.62 13.65 -21.74
C ARG A 204 -26.13 13.95 -21.60
N GLU A 205 -25.34 12.91 -21.35
CA GLU A 205 -23.90 12.93 -21.53
C GLU A 205 -23.61 12.96 -23.03
N ILE A 206 -22.99 14.05 -23.47
CA ILE A 206 -22.24 14.07 -24.72
C ILE A 206 -20.93 13.38 -24.36
N ALA A 207 -20.71 12.18 -24.91
CA ALA A 207 -19.45 11.48 -24.80
C ALA A 207 -18.39 12.31 -25.55
N GLU A 208 -17.53 12.99 -24.80
CA GLU A 208 -16.23 13.38 -25.31
C GLU A 208 -15.40 12.10 -25.37
N GLU A 209 -15.23 11.57 -26.58
CA GLU A 209 -14.24 10.55 -26.87
C GLU A 209 -12.85 11.14 -26.59
N GLU A 210 -12.33 10.89 -25.39
CA GLU A 210 -10.90 11.01 -25.12
C GLU A 210 -10.19 10.02 -26.04
N ILE A 211 -9.47 10.56 -27.03
CA ILE A 211 -8.49 9.80 -27.81
C ILE A 211 -7.44 9.32 -26.81
N GLU A 212 -7.56 8.07 -26.38
CA GLU A 212 -6.59 7.39 -25.54
C GLU A 212 -5.28 7.25 -26.36
N VAL A 213 -4.42 8.26 -26.27
CA VAL A 213 -3.06 8.19 -26.81
C VAL A 213 -2.37 7.07 -26.06
N ARG A 214 -2.24 5.89 -26.69
CA ARG A 214 -1.45 4.78 -26.15
C ARG A 214 -0.05 5.30 -25.84
N LYS A 215 0.27 5.42 -24.56
CA LYS A 215 1.59 5.81 -24.09
C LYS A 215 2.57 4.69 -24.44
N GLU A 216 3.69 5.06 -25.04
CA GLU A 216 4.74 4.13 -25.41
C GLU A 216 5.46 3.65 -24.15
N ILE A 217 5.57 2.32 -24.00
CA ILE A 217 6.25 1.70 -22.86
C ILE A 217 7.71 1.48 -23.23
N SER A 218 8.61 2.12 -22.47
CA SER A 218 10.05 1.92 -22.55
C SER A 218 10.44 0.58 -21.92
N PRO A 219 11.39 -0.17 -22.53
CA PRO A 219 11.94 -1.38 -21.91
C PRO A 219 12.82 -1.08 -20.69
N ILE A 220 13.21 0.18 -20.48
CA ILE A 220 14.06 0.62 -19.36
C ILE A 220 13.34 1.71 -18.57
N ASP A 221 13.28 1.54 -17.24
CA ASP A 221 12.77 2.54 -16.31
C ASP A 221 13.59 2.55 -15.02
N LEU A 222 14.34 3.63 -14.81
CA LEU A 222 15.32 3.70 -13.74
C LEU A 222 14.82 4.53 -12.55
N HIS A 223 13.57 4.97 -12.57
CA HIS A 223 13.03 5.88 -11.56
C HIS A 223 11.66 5.44 -11.08
N ILE A 224 11.66 4.55 -10.09
CA ILE A 224 10.47 3.90 -9.55
C ILE A 224 10.47 4.01 -8.03
N ARG A 225 9.30 4.28 -7.44
CA ARG A 225 9.10 4.28 -5.99
C ARG A 225 8.34 3.03 -5.54
N SER A 226 8.79 2.44 -4.44
CA SER A 226 8.09 1.39 -3.73
C SER A 226 7.51 1.92 -2.43
N ASN A 227 6.84 1.03 -1.70
CA ASN A 227 6.26 1.32 -0.39
C ASN A 227 7.30 1.59 0.74
N TYR A 228 8.59 1.60 0.40
CA TYR A 228 9.69 2.12 1.23
C TYR A 228 9.80 3.65 1.19
N SER A 229 9.19 4.30 0.20
CA SER A 229 8.96 5.75 0.17
C SER A 229 7.60 6.10 0.76
N ASP A 230 7.46 7.32 1.28
CA ASP A 230 6.22 7.80 1.89
C ASP A 230 5.08 8.02 0.90
N ASP A 231 5.42 8.25 -0.36
CA ASP A 231 4.50 8.44 -1.47
C ASP A 231 4.46 7.27 -2.47
N GLY A 232 5.22 6.20 -2.24
CA GLY A 232 5.16 4.98 -3.06
C GLY A 232 4.10 3.98 -2.56
N TYR A 233 3.36 3.38 -3.49
CA TYR A 233 2.21 2.53 -3.16
C TYR A 233 2.52 1.03 -3.14
N TYR A 234 3.15 0.53 -4.20
CA TYR A 234 3.32 -0.91 -4.42
C TYR A 234 4.50 -1.47 -3.62
N ASP A 235 4.38 -2.73 -3.21
CA ASP A 235 5.54 -3.47 -2.73
C ASP A 235 6.49 -3.81 -3.88
N VAL A 236 7.69 -4.27 -3.52
CA VAL A 236 8.77 -4.58 -4.47
C VAL A 236 8.35 -5.65 -5.47
N GLU A 237 7.69 -6.72 -5.02
CA GLU A 237 7.30 -7.83 -5.90
C GLU A 237 6.27 -7.40 -6.94
N GLU A 238 5.25 -6.63 -6.54
CA GLU A 238 4.21 -6.16 -7.43
C GLU A 238 4.77 -5.19 -8.49
N ILE A 239 5.82 -4.43 -8.17
CA ILE A 239 6.56 -3.63 -9.17
C ILE A 239 7.21 -4.56 -10.21
N PHE A 240 7.95 -5.58 -9.79
CA PHE A 240 8.61 -6.52 -10.73
C PHE A 240 7.60 -7.30 -11.57
N LYS A 241 6.48 -7.72 -10.98
CA LYS A 241 5.39 -8.40 -11.67
C LYS A 241 4.74 -7.53 -12.74
N GLN A 242 4.50 -6.25 -12.44
CA GLN A 242 4.00 -5.27 -13.41
C GLN A 242 5.03 -5.03 -14.51
N ALA A 243 6.30 -4.84 -14.16
CA ALA A 243 7.39 -4.66 -15.12
C ALA A 243 7.51 -5.84 -16.08
N LYS A 244 7.39 -7.09 -15.58
CA LYS A 244 7.40 -8.29 -16.41
C LYS A 244 6.22 -8.34 -17.38
N LYS A 245 5.03 -7.99 -16.90
CA LYS A 245 3.81 -7.92 -17.73
C LYS A 245 3.94 -6.88 -18.85
N LEU A 246 4.64 -5.80 -18.59
CA LEU A 246 4.93 -4.72 -19.53
C LEU A 246 6.11 -5.04 -20.47
N GLY A 247 6.78 -6.18 -20.30
CA GLY A 247 7.90 -6.58 -21.16
C GLY A 247 9.18 -5.77 -20.92
N MET A 248 9.34 -5.20 -19.72
CA MET A 248 10.51 -4.39 -19.39
C MET A 248 11.76 -5.27 -19.22
N GLU A 249 12.90 -4.74 -19.63
CA GLU A 249 14.20 -5.40 -19.61
C GLU A 249 15.01 -5.01 -18.38
N THR A 250 14.98 -3.72 -18.00
CA THR A 250 15.80 -3.19 -16.90
C THR A 250 14.99 -2.22 -16.06
N ILE A 251 15.03 -2.41 -14.74
CA ILE A 251 14.45 -1.46 -13.80
C ILE A 251 15.41 -1.07 -12.67
N SER A 252 15.18 0.10 -12.09
CA SER A 252 15.76 0.52 -10.81
C SER A 252 14.66 1.07 -9.92
N ILE A 253 14.67 0.68 -8.64
CA ILE A 253 13.77 1.24 -7.62
C ILE A 253 14.61 2.20 -6.80
N THR A 254 14.21 3.46 -6.79
CA THR A 254 14.98 4.59 -6.26
C THR A 254 14.22 5.26 -5.12
N ASP A 255 13.93 4.53 -4.06
CA ASP A 255 13.14 5.05 -2.94
C ASP A 255 13.75 6.30 -2.28
N HIS A 256 12.88 7.16 -1.74
CA HIS A 256 13.25 8.44 -1.14
C HIS A 256 14.11 8.26 0.11
N ASN A 257 15.36 8.71 0.02
CA ASN A 257 16.37 8.71 1.07
C ASN A 257 16.59 7.33 1.74
N CYS A 258 16.18 6.24 1.07
CA CYS A 258 16.15 4.90 1.62
C CYS A 258 16.63 3.90 0.59
N ALA A 259 17.79 3.28 0.84
CA ALA A 259 18.37 2.28 -0.05
C ALA A 259 17.97 0.84 0.31
N ARG A 260 17.09 0.64 1.30
CA ARG A 260 16.77 -0.70 1.86
C ARG A 260 16.07 -1.63 0.87
N VAL A 261 15.39 -1.08 -0.12
CA VAL A 261 14.71 -1.85 -1.18
C VAL A 261 15.67 -2.78 -1.92
N ASN A 262 16.95 -2.37 -2.02
CA ASN A 262 18.02 -3.07 -2.70
C ASN A 262 18.39 -4.41 -2.03
N ALA A 263 17.93 -4.66 -0.79
CA ALA A 263 18.08 -5.95 -0.12
C ALA A 263 17.19 -7.04 -0.72
N ALA A 264 15.96 -6.69 -1.12
CA ALA A 264 14.96 -7.64 -1.60
C ALA A 264 14.88 -7.69 -3.13
N ALA A 265 15.12 -6.56 -3.80
CA ALA A 265 14.94 -6.43 -5.24
C ALA A 265 15.77 -7.41 -6.10
N PRO A 266 17.05 -7.75 -5.79
CA PRO A 266 17.83 -8.71 -6.59
C PRO A 266 17.17 -10.09 -6.70
N ARG A 267 16.49 -10.55 -5.63
CA ARG A 267 15.77 -11.82 -5.64
C ARG A 267 14.61 -11.81 -6.64
N PHE A 268 13.86 -10.71 -6.69
CA PHE A 268 12.75 -10.55 -7.63
C PHE A 268 13.25 -10.33 -9.06
N ALA A 269 14.35 -9.62 -9.24
CA ALA A 269 15.03 -9.48 -10.51
C ALA A 269 15.31 -10.84 -11.17
N HIS A 270 15.88 -11.78 -10.39
CA HIS A 270 16.09 -13.15 -10.82
C HIS A 270 14.76 -13.89 -11.10
N LEU A 271 13.78 -13.80 -10.20
CA LEU A 271 12.49 -14.49 -10.33
C LEU A 271 11.71 -14.08 -11.60
N TYR A 272 11.76 -12.80 -11.97
CA TYR A 272 11.02 -12.26 -13.11
C TYR A 272 11.88 -12.14 -14.38
N ASP A 273 13.17 -12.51 -14.34
CA ASP A 273 14.13 -12.31 -15.44
C ASP A 273 14.10 -10.86 -15.96
N ILE A 274 14.34 -9.92 -15.03
CA ILE A 274 14.48 -8.49 -15.28
C ILE A 274 15.84 -8.07 -14.72
N GLN A 275 16.61 -7.31 -15.50
CA GLN A 275 17.85 -6.74 -15.01
C GLN A 275 17.54 -5.65 -13.96
N TYR A 276 18.18 -5.74 -12.80
CA TYR A 276 18.00 -4.77 -11.73
C TYR A 276 19.28 -3.99 -11.46
N ILE A 277 19.15 -2.66 -11.38
CA ILE A 277 20.23 -1.76 -10.97
C ILE A 277 19.88 -1.24 -9.58
N PRO A 278 20.74 -1.44 -8.56
CA PRO A 278 20.52 -0.87 -7.24
C PRO A 278 20.42 0.65 -7.31
N GLY A 279 19.42 1.22 -6.63
CA GLY A 279 19.07 2.62 -6.75
C GLY A 279 18.58 3.26 -5.46
N VAL A 280 18.65 4.59 -5.40
CA VAL A 280 18.09 5.44 -4.33
C VAL A 280 17.91 6.86 -4.86
N GLU A 281 16.97 7.64 -4.33
CA GLU A 281 16.87 9.07 -4.61
C GLU A 281 17.00 9.89 -3.33
N PHE A 282 17.98 10.80 -3.26
CA PHE A 282 18.19 11.67 -2.11
C PHE A 282 17.65 13.08 -2.34
N ASP A 283 16.98 13.61 -1.32
CA ASP A 283 16.72 15.03 -1.21
C ASP A 283 17.98 15.77 -0.75
N CYS A 284 18.36 16.80 -1.49
CA CYS A 284 19.47 17.69 -1.14
C CYS A 284 19.15 19.14 -1.49
N GLN A 285 20.07 20.03 -1.18
CA GLN A 285 19.98 21.44 -1.53
C GLN A 285 21.24 21.93 -2.22
N TYR A 286 21.05 22.88 -3.13
CA TYR A 286 22.12 23.63 -3.78
C TYR A 286 21.70 25.09 -3.89
N ASN A 287 22.55 26.01 -3.45
CA ASN A 287 22.29 27.46 -3.42
C ASN A 287 20.94 27.86 -2.80
N GLY A 288 20.47 27.10 -1.80
CA GLY A 288 19.20 27.34 -1.11
C GLY A 288 17.96 26.77 -1.80
N GLU A 289 18.11 26.17 -2.98
CA GLU A 289 17.04 25.46 -3.69
C GLU A 289 17.12 23.95 -3.43
N ARG A 290 15.96 23.31 -3.24
CA ARG A 290 15.87 21.86 -3.04
C ARG A 290 15.97 21.18 -4.40
N ILE A 291 16.87 20.21 -4.50
CA ILE A 291 17.04 19.35 -5.68
C ILE A 291 17.07 17.88 -5.25
N ARG A 292 17.08 16.97 -6.22
CA ARG A 292 17.17 15.53 -5.96
C ARG A 292 18.25 14.89 -6.80
N ILE A 293 19.01 14.00 -6.18
CA ILE A 293 20.08 13.24 -6.83
C ILE A 293 19.75 11.75 -6.70
N LEU A 294 19.76 11.07 -7.83
CA LEU A 294 19.62 9.62 -7.94
C LEU A 294 21.01 9.00 -7.81
N GLY A 295 21.14 8.01 -6.94
CA GLY A 295 22.31 7.13 -6.87
C GLY A 295 21.99 5.81 -7.56
N TYR A 296 22.89 5.35 -8.43
CA TYR A 296 22.78 4.05 -9.10
C TYR A 296 24.04 3.22 -8.90
N TYR A 297 23.91 1.90 -9.06
CA TYR A 297 25.02 0.95 -8.86
C TYR A 297 25.66 1.07 -7.46
N ILE A 298 24.86 1.53 -6.49
CA ILE A 298 25.32 1.79 -5.13
C ILE A 298 25.58 0.50 -4.37
N ASP A 299 26.66 0.48 -3.58
CA ASP A 299 26.81 -0.51 -2.52
C ASP A 299 25.96 -0.12 -1.30
N TRP A 300 24.68 -0.49 -1.35
CA TRP A 300 23.69 -0.11 -0.35
C TRP A 300 23.96 -0.65 1.07
N ASN A 301 24.95 -1.55 1.26
CA ASN A 301 25.34 -2.06 2.57
C ASN A 301 26.24 -1.07 3.34
N GLN A 302 26.74 -0.03 2.69
CA GLN A 302 27.55 1.00 3.32
C GLN A 302 26.74 1.75 4.40
N GLU A 303 27.38 1.98 5.55
CA GLU A 303 26.73 2.59 6.73
C GLU A 303 26.19 3.99 6.44
N ILE A 304 26.81 4.72 5.50
CA ILE A 304 26.41 6.08 5.10
C ILE A 304 24.92 6.15 4.69
N PHE A 305 24.38 5.12 4.03
CA PHE A 305 22.98 5.14 3.61
C PHE A 305 22.01 4.99 4.78
N ASN A 306 22.38 4.23 5.80
CA ASN A 306 21.59 4.15 7.03
C ASN A 306 21.62 5.48 7.79
N ILE A 307 22.77 6.16 7.82
CA ILE A 307 22.90 7.48 8.45
C ILE A 307 22.02 8.50 7.71
N LEU A 308 22.09 8.53 6.37
CA LEU A 308 21.27 9.43 5.54
C LEU A 308 19.76 9.18 5.70
N GLU A 309 19.33 7.91 5.76
CA GLU A 309 17.94 7.54 6.02
C GLU A 309 17.48 8.05 7.40
N GLN A 310 18.25 7.79 8.45
CA GLN A 310 17.92 8.20 9.82
C GLN A 310 17.86 9.73 9.95
N GLU A 311 18.82 10.44 9.39
CA GLU A 311 18.83 11.91 9.39
C GLU A 311 17.66 12.48 8.56
N SER A 312 17.29 11.83 7.46
CA SER A 312 16.10 12.21 6.70
C SER A 312 14.82 12.07 7.53
N LEU A 313 14.61 10.90 8.15
CA LEU A 313 13.45 10.64 9.01
C LEU A 313 13.39 11.59 10.22
N ARG A 314 14.52 11.85 10.87
CA ARG A 314 14.61 12.79 12.00
C ARG A 314 14.17 14.19 11.58
N ARG A 315 14.67 14.68 10.44
CA ARG A 315 14.32 16.00 9.93
C ARG A 315 12.85 16.10 9.53
N GLU A 316 12.32 15.12 8.83
CA GLU A 316 10.89 15.12 8.44
C GLU A 316 9.97 15.09 9.66
N LYS A 317 10.35 14.36 10.71
CA LYS A 317 9.66 14.36 12.00
C LYS A 317 9.72 15.73 12.69
N GLU A 318 10.89 16.35 12.77
CA GLU A 318 11.06 17.69 13.34
C GLU A 318 10.25 18.74 12.58
N MET A 319 10.30 18.72 11.25
CA MET A 319 9.52 19.60 10.40
C MET A 319 8.01 19.37 10.57
N SER A 320 7.58 18.12 10.73
CA SER A 320 6.17 17.78 10.99
C SER A 320 5.68 18.39 12.31
N ILE A 321 6.47 18.26 13.38
CA ILE A 321 6.15 18.85 14.69
C ILE A 321 6.13 20.37 14.61
N GLU A 322 7.11 20.99 13.97
CA GLU A 322 7.18 22.44 13.82
C GLU A 322 5.98 22.99 13.02
N ARG A 323 5.61 22.31 11.93
CA ARG A 323 4.49 22.68 11.07
C ARG A 323 3.17 22.67 11.83
N VAL A 324 2.94 21.62 12.63
CA VAL A 324 1.77 21.54 13.50
C VAL A 324 1.80 22.68 14.52
N LYS A 325 2.89 22.88 15.25
CA LYS A 325 2.99 23.97 16.25
C LYS A 325 2.71 25.35 15.66
N LYS A 326 3.25 25.64 14.47
CA LYS A 326 2.96 26.90 13.76
C LYS A 326 1.49 27.00 13.37
N PHE A 327 0.90 25.92 12.89
CA PHE A 327 -0.52 25.85 12.53
C PHE A 327 -1.43 26.06 13.74
N GLU A 328 -1.18 25.37 14.86
CA GLU A 328 -1.94 25.52 16.10
C GLU A 328 -1.83 26.95 16.65
N LYS A 329 -0.62 27.52 16.65
CA LYS A 329 -0.38 28.90 17.09
C LYS A 329 -1.11 29.92 16.22
N TYR A 330 -1.16 29.70 14.91
CA TYR A 330 -1.79 30.62 13.96
C TYR A 330 -3.33 30.52 13.96
N THR A 331 -3.87 29.30 14.10
CA THR A 331 -5.31 29.04 13.93
C THR A 331 -6.07 28.81 15.23
N GLY A 332 -5.38 28.45 16.32
CA GLY A 332 -5.98 27.97 17.57
C GLY A 332 -6.57 26.56 17.48
N ILE A 333 -6.46 25.87 16.34
CA ILE A 333 -6.94 24.50 16.16
C ILE A 333 -5.87 23.55 16.69
N VAL A 334 -6.19 22.79 17.73
CA VAL A 334 -5.30 21.78 18.31
C VAL A 334 -5.33 20.51 17.45
N ILE A 335 -4.15 19.99 17.14
CA ILE A 335 -3.96 18.74 16.42
C ILE A 335 -3.30 17.75 17.36
N ASP A 336 -3.95 16.59 17.54
CA ASP A 336 -3.38 15.46 18.28
C ASP A 336 -2.23 14.83 17.49
N LEU A 337 -1.02 15.36 17.72
CA LEU A 337 0.23 14.92 17.12
C LEU A 337 0.49 13.43 17.38
N ASP A 338 0.31 12.97 18.62
CA ASP A 338 0.66 11.60 19.02
C ASP A 338 -0.20 10.57 18.28
N SER A 339 -1.50 10.84 18.16
CA SER A 339 -2.42 9.98 17.42
C SER A 339 -2.11 9.92 15.92
N LEU A 340 -1.77 11.05 15.29
CA LEU A 340 -1.45 11.08 13.85
C LEU A 340 -0.11 10.43 13.54
N MET A 341 0.89 10.65 14.38
CA MET A 341 2.24 10.12 14.19
C MET A 341 2.27 8.60 14.40
N THR A 342 1.54 8.09 15.39
CA THR A 342 1.48 6.63 15.68
C THR A 342 0.79 5.85 14.55
N ASN A 343 -0.14 6.48 13.83
CA ASN A 343 -0.87 5.86 12.73
C ASN A 343 -0.18 6.05 11.35
N SER A 344 0.93 6.79 11.28
CA SER A 344 1.68 7.04 10.05
C SER A 344 2.92 6.14 10.00
N ARG A 345 3.07 5.33 8.94
CA ARG A 345 4.24 4.43 8.76
C ARG A 345 5.56 5.19 8.86
N PHE A 346 5.61 6.39 8.30
CA PHE A 346 6.80 7.23 8.24
C PHE A 346 6.87 8.25 9.38
N GLN A 347 5.87 8.27 10.27
CA GLN A 347 5.76 9.25 11.36
C GLN A 347 5.93 10.69 10.83
N THR A 348 5.29 11.01 9.71
CA THR A 348 5.27 12.36 9.12
C THR A 348 3.84 12.91 9.05
N ILE A 349 3.73 14.24 9.15
CA ILE A 349 2.47 14.99 8.97
C ILE A 349 2.69 16.06 7.92
N THR A 350 2.20 15.83 6.71
CA THR A 350 2.36 16.74 5.58
C THR A 350 1.39 17.92 5.65
N ALA A 351 1.74 19.01 4.95
CA ALA A 351 0.84 20.15 4.76
C ALA A 351 -0.49 19.73 4.09
N GLN A 352 -0.45 18.72 3.22
CA GLN A 352 -1.62 18.15 2.57
C GLN A 352 -2.55 17.48 3.59
N GLN A 353 -2.00 16.65 4.49
CA GLN A 353 -2.78 15.98 5.54
C GLN A 353 -3.45 16.98 6.49
N ILE A 354 -2.74 18.03 6.93
CA ILE A 354 -3.33 19.07 7.78
C ILE A 354 -4.47 19.77 7.03
N THR A 355 -4.26 20.10 5.74
CA THR A 355 -5.29 20.69 4.89
C THR A 355 -6.52 19.78 4.76
N GLU A 356 -6.32 18.49 4.53
CA GLU A 356 -7.41 17.51 4.48
C GLU A 356 -8.18 17.41 5.78
N MET A 357 -7.50 17.42 6.94
CA MET A 357 -8.17 17.42 8.24
C MET A 357 -9.05 18.66 8.43
N VAL A 358 -8.54 19.84 8.07
CA VAL A 358 -9.27 21.12 8.16
C VAL A 358 -10.52 21.11 7.28
N PHE A 359 -10.43 20.56 6.06
CA PHE A 359 -11.52 20.56 5.10
C PHE A 359 -12.52 19.41 5.32
N ARG A 360 -12.12 18.29 5.93
CA ARG A 360 -13.02 17.18 6.27
C ARG A 360 -13.82 17.44 7.55
N ASN A 361 -13.29 18.26 8.48
CA ASN A 361 -14.01 18.60 9.70
C ASN A 361 -14.98 19.77 9.45
N HIS A 362 -16.28 19.52 9.65
CA HIS A 362 -17.35 20.49 9.41
C HIS A 362 -17.21 21.77 10.25
N GLN A 363 -16.67 21.68 11.47
CA GLN A 363 -16.47 22.85 12.33
C GLN A 363 -15.35 23.75 11.79
N THR A 364 -14.19 23.18 11.49
CA THR A 364 -13.03 23.92 10.99
C THR A 364 -13.27 24.46 9.58
N LYS A 365 -13.97 23.71 8.73
CA LYS A 365 -14.35 24.12 7.36
C LYS A 365 -15.22 25.39 7.34
N ASN A 366 -16.03 25.61 8.38
CA ASN A 366 -16.92 26.77 8.48
C ASN A 366 -16.28 28.00 9.14
N LEU A 367 -15.04 27.90 9.63
CA LEU A 367 -14.32 29.06 10.17
C LEU A 367 -14.01 30.06 9.06
N SER A 368 -14.13 31.35 9.35
CA SER A 368 -14.01 32.43 8.36
C SER A 368 -12.72 32.38 7.55
N PHE A 369 -11.60 32.02 8.19
CA PHE A 369 -10.30 31.94 7.53
C PHE A 369 -10.16 30.76 6.55
N VAL A 370 -10.99 29.71 6.67
CA VAL A 370 -11.08 28.57 5.73
C VAL A 370 -12.17 28.85 4.69
N LYS A 371 -13.33 29.31 5.14
CA LYS A 371 -14.53 29.56 4.32
C LYS A 371 -14.25 30.48 3.12
N LYS A 372 -13.41 31.51 3.31
CA LYS A 372 -13.00 32.42 2.23
C LYS A 372 -12.34 31.70 1.04
N TYR A 373 -11.64 30.59 1.25
CA TYR A 373 -11.03 29.81 0.16
C TYR A 373 -12.08 28.97 -0.56
N ILE A 374 -13.09 28.47 0.16
CA ILE A 374 -14.19 27.71 -0.43
C ILE A 374 -15.06 28.61 -1.31
N GLU A 375 -15.42 29.80 -0.80
CA GLU A 375 -16.29 30.76 -1.50
C GLU A 375 -15.61 31.39 -2.72
N SER A 376 -14.28 31.48 -2.73
CA SER A 376 -13.51 32.11 -3.81
C SER A 376 -12.93 31.13 -4.83
N SER A 377 -13.26 29.83 -4.75
CA SER A 377 -12.72 28.78 -5.63
C SER A 377 -13.83 28.06 -6.37
N ALA A 378 -13.53 27.52 -7.56
CA ALA A 378 -14.54 26.83 -8.37
C ALA A 378 -14.94 25.47 -7.78
N ASN A 379 -14.04 24.81 -7.06
CA ASN A 379 -14.27 23.52 -6.42
C ASN A 379 -13.40 23.34 -5.16
N GLU A 380 -13.70 22.29 -4.39
CA GLU A 380 -13.00 22.01 -3.12
C GLU A 380 -11.52 21.68 -3.31
N LYS A 381 -11.14 21.00 -4.40
CA LYS A 381 -9.74 20.67 -4.70
C LYS A 381 -8.90 21.94 -4.89
N GLU A 382 -9.43 22.91 -5.63
CA GLU A 382 -8.80 24.22 -5.80
C GLU A 382 -8.74 25.00 -4.48
N ALA A 383 -9.84 24.99 -3.69
CA ALA A 383 -9.87 25.65 -2.39
C ALA A 383 -8.81 25.10 -1.43
N MET A 384 -8.66 23.77 -1.38
CA MET A 384 -7.62 23.10 -0.60
C MET A 384 -6.22 23.46 -1.08
N ALA A 385 -5.97 23.46 -2.40
CA ALA A 385 -4.67 23.83 -2.95
C ALA A 385 -4.29 25.28 -2.60
N ARG A 386 -5.23 26.22 -2.74
CA ARG A 386 -5.04 27.63 -2.39
C ARG A 386 -4.84 27.83 -0.89
N PHE A 387 -5.63 27.16 -0.05
CA PHE A 387 -5.46 27.18 1.40
C PHE A 387 -4.08 26.63 1.81
N LYS A 388 -3.70 25.46 1.28
CA LYS A 388 -2.40 24.83 1.55
C LYS A 388 -1.25 25.77 1.20
N ASN A 389 -1.28 26.38 0.01
CA ASN A 389 -0.25 27.30 -0.43
C ASN A 389 -0.21 28.58 0.44
N ALA A 390 -1.36 29.12 0.81
CA ALA A 390 -1.42 30.32 1.65
C ALA A 390 -0.94 30.08 3.09
N MET A 391 -1.19 28.89 3.65
CA MET A 391 -0.78 28.56 5.02
C MET A 391 0.65 28.06 5.10
N PHE A 392 1.02 27.12 4.22
CA PHE A 392 2.26 26.34 4.31
C PHE A 392 3.25 26.62 3.18
N GLY A 393 2.89 27.40 2.15
CA GLY A 393 3.79 27.77 1.07
C GLY A 393 4.85 28.77 1.52
N LYS A 394 5.81 29.09 0.64
CA LYS A 394 6.86 30.10 0.88
C LYS A 394 6.17 31.42 1.29
N HIS A 395 6.55 31.98 2.43
CA HIS A 395 5.93 33.15 3.10
C HIS A 395 4.59 32.94 3.83
N GLY A 396 4.05 31.72 3.85
CA GLY A 396 2.88 31.39 4.65
C GLY A 396 3.19 31.40 6.17
N PRO A 397 2.19 31.66 7.04
CA PRO A 397 2.40 31.72 8.48
C PRO A 397 2.83 30.38 9.10
N CYS A 398 2.53 29.27 8.42
CA CYS A 398 2.87 27.91 8.84
C CYS A 398 3.99 27.29 7.98
N TYR A 399 4.71 28.12 7.21
CA TYR A 399 5.87 27.68 6.44
C TYR A 399 6.96 27.13 7.37
N VAL A 400 7.50 25.97 7.02
CA VAL A 400 8.66 25.36 7.68
C VAL A 400 9.72 25.16 6.62
N GLU A 401 10.88 25.73 6.87
CA GLU A 401 12.03 25.61 5.98
C GLU A 401 12.74 24.27 6.23
N GLY A 402 12.88 23.46 5.19
CA GLY A 402 13.62 22.20 5.28
C GLY A 402 15.11 22.42 5.12
N LYS A 403 15.90 21.79 6.00
CA LYS A 403 17.36 21.81 5.95
C LYS A 403 17.85 20.49 5.36
N TYR A 404 18.20 20.48 4.08
CA TYR A 404 18.63 19.29 3.35
C TYR A 404 20.17 19.16 3.37
N PRO A 405 20.77 17.96 3.20
CA PRO A 405 22.21 17.91 2.97
C PRO A 405 22.56 18.70 1.71
N SER A 406 23.77 19.23 1.64
CA SER A 406 24.26 19.84 0.42
C SER A 406 24.34 18.81 -0.71
N ALA A 407 24.18 19.26 -1.95
CA ALA A 407 24.38 18.42 -3.12
C ALA A 407 25.74 17.72 -3.08
N LYS A 408 26.79 18.42 -2.65
CA LYS A 408 28.15 17.88 -2.54
C LYS A 408 28.24 16.70 -1.56
N GLU A 409 27.67 16.81 -0.37
CA GLU A 409 27.64 15.70 0.60
C GLU A 409 26.94 14.45 0.04
N ILE A 410 25.85 14.62 -0.72
CA ILE A 410 25.16 13.50 -1.35
C ILE A 410 25.98 12.89 -2.50
N LEU A 411 26.63 13.72 -3.33
CA LEU A 411 27.52 13.23 -4.38
C LEU A 411 28.65 12.39 -3.78
N ASP A 412 29.34 12.94 -2.77
CA ASP A 412 30.45 12.26 -2.11
C ASP A 412 29.98 10.95 -1.48
N ALA A 413 28.80 10.92 -0.82
CA ALA A 413 28.24 9.69 -0.26
C ALA A 413 27.93 8.61 -1.32
N ILE A 414 27.42 9.00 -2.50
CA ILE A 414 27.15 8.06 -3.59
C ILE A 414 28.47 7.52 -4.16
N HIS A 415 29.46 8.39 -4.38
CA HIS A 415 30.76 8.02 -4.94
C HIS A 415 31.60 7.17 -3.98
N ASP A 416 31.58 7.46 -2.68
CA ASP A 416 32.24 6.64 -1.65
C ASP A 416 31.64 5.23 -1.58
N ALA A 417 30.37 5.07 -1.97
CA ALA A 417 29.70 3.79 -2.15
C ALA A 417 29.88 3.18 -3.56
N ASN A 418 30.86 3.67 -4.34
CA ASN A 418 31.14 3.30 -5.74
C ASN A 418 29.97 3.47 -6.71
N GLY A 419 28.98 4.28 -6.34
CA GLY A 419 27.80 4.54 -7.14
C GLY A 419 28.03 5.63 -8.19
N ILE A 420 27.01 5.80 -9.04
CA ILE A 420 26.94 6.83 -10.07
C ILE A 420 25.84 7.82 -9.67
N ALA A 421 26.17 9.11 -9.64
CA ALA A 421 25.26 10.17 -9.23
C ALA A 421 24.63 10.88 -10.44
N ILE A 422 23.30 10.83 -10.51
CA ILE A 422 22.52 11.37 -11.62
C ILE A 422 21.56 12.44 -11.08
N LEU A 423 21.51 13.61 -11.72
CA LEU A 423 20.52 14.63 -11.37
C LEU A 423 19.12 14.15 -11.76
N SER A 424 18.20 14.14 -10.80
CA SER A 424 16.80 13.73 -10.98
C SER A 424 16.05 14.69 -11.90
N SER A 425 15.05 14.18 -12.64
CA SER A 425 14.14 15.02 -13.45
C SER A 425 13.20 15.89 -12.62
N TRP A 426 13.18 15.72 -11.29
CA TRP A 426 12.33 16.48 -10.40
C TRP A 426 12.62 17.99 -10.46
N HIS A 427 11.63 18.75 -10.94
CA HIS A 427 11.66 20.21 -11.08
C HIS A 427 12.74 20.77 -12.01
N LEU A 428 13.33 19.97 -12.89
CA LEU A 428 14.37 20.46 -13.82
C LEU A 428 13.90 21.58 -14.75
N ASP A 429 12.60 21.67 -15.08
CA ASP A 429 12.04 22.77 -15.86
C ASP A 429 12.20 24.16 -15.20
N TYR A 430 12.52 24.20 -13.90
CA TYR A 430 12.67 25.42 -13.11
C TYR A 430 14.11 25.70 -12.69
N ILE A 431 15.06 24.85 -13.10
CA ILE A 431 16.49 25.01 -12.80
C ILE A 431 17.16 25.47 -14.09
N ASP A 432 17.90 26.57 -14.01
CA ASP A 432 18.61 27.12 -15.16
C ASP A 432 19.87 26.31 -15.52
N ASP A 433 20.27 26.36 -16.79
CA ASP A 433 21.41 25.61 -17.31
C ASP A 433 22.72 25.92 -16.56
N HIS A 434 22.93 27.14 -16.07
CA HIS A 434 24.14 27.51 -15.33
C HIS A 434 24.20 26.76 -13.99
N THR A 435 23.09 26.71 -13.25
CA THR A 435 23.00 25.91 -12.02
C THR A 435 23.30 24.44 -12.27
N ILE A 436 22.84 23.87 -13.40
CA ILE A 436 23.16 22.47 -13.77
C ILE A 436 24.65 22.32 -14.09
N GLU A 437 25.26 23.26 -14.83
CA GLU A 437 26.71 23.25 -15.09
C GLU A 437 27.54 23.35 -13.81
N GLU A 438 27.11 24.13 -12.81
CA GLU A 438 27.76 24.18 -11.50
C GLU A 438 27.68 22.83 -10.77
N LEU A 439 26.51 22.19 -10.76
CA LEU A 439 26.34 20.85 -10.16
C LEU A 439 27.20 19.79 -10.85
N ILE A 440 27.41 19.91 -12.17
CA ILE A 440 28.37 19.08 -12.91
C ILE A 440 29.78 19.33 -12.42
N GLY A 441 30.15 20.59 -12.22
CA GLY A 441 31.44 20.96 -11.62
C GLY A 441 31.67 20.37 -10.23
N LEU A 442 30.61 20.04 -9.48
CA LEU A 442 30.72 19.39 -8.17
C LEU A 442 30.98 17.87 -8.23
N GLY A 443 30.71 17.25 -9.38
CA GLY A 443 30.93 15.83 -9.62
C GLY A 443 29.71 15.02 -10.10
N LEU A 444 28.63 15.64 -10.59
CA LEU A 444 27.55 14.83 -11.21
C LEU A 444 28.08 13.99 -12.38
N ASP A 445 27.65 12.74 -12.45
CA ASP A 445 28.02 11.81 -13.53
C ASP A 445 27.02 11.83 -14.69
N GLY A 446 25.82 12.38 -14.48
CA GLY A 446 24.75 12.35 -15.46
C GLY A 446 23.48 13.08 -15.06
N VAL A 447 22.52 13.07 -15.98
CA VAL A 447 21.20 13.71 -15.81
C VAL A 447 20.11 12.77 -16.30
N GLU A 448 18.97 12.75 -15.61
CA GLU A 448 17.75 12.12 -16.07
C GLU A 448 17.06 12.99 -17.14
N CYS A 449 17.47 12.80 -18.40
CA CYS A 449 16.98 13.62 -19.51
C CYS A 449 15.60 13.21 -20.04
N PHE A 450 15.06 12.06 -19.61
CA PHE A 450 13.77 11.55 -20.07
C PHE A 450 12.88 11.21 -18.89
N SER A 451 11.79 11.96 -18.75
CA SER A 451 10.74 11.74 -17.76
C SER A 451 9.44 12.37 -18.23
N PRO A 452 8.27 11.87 -17.83
CA PRO A 452 7.00 12.56 -18.07
C PRO A 452 6.86 13.88 -17.31
N GLY A 453 7.87 14.28 -16.52
CA GLY A 453 7.86 15.50 -15.70
C GLY A 453 8.63 16.69 -16.23
N ILE A 454 9.23 16.55 -17.41
CA ILE A 454 10.05 17.59 -18.02
C ILE A 454 9.52 17.91 -19.42
N HIS A 455 9.58 19.19 -19.80
CA HIS A 455 9.15 19.61 -21.13
C HIS A 455 10.17 19.22 -22.21
N LYS A 456 9.71 19.08 -23.46
CA LYS A 456 10.59 18.73 -24.60
C LYS A 456 11.73 19.73 -24.80
N GLN A 457 11.50 21.01 -24.51
CA GLN A 457 12.52 22.06 -24.56
C GLN A 457 13.65 21.78 -23.58
N THR A 458 13.30 21.47 -22.32
CA THR A 458 14.23 21.10 -21.25
C THR A 458 14.98 19.83 -21.62
N MET A 459 14.28 18.78 -22.09
CA MET A 459 14.94 17.56 -22.59
C MET A 459 16.03 17.87 -23.64
N THR A 460 15.74 18.77 -24.57
CA THR A 460 16.67 19.17 -25.64
C THR A 460 17.87 19.95 -25.09
N ALA A 461 17.66 20.85 -24.13
CA ALA A 461 18.72 21.60 -23.46
C ALA A 461 19.63 20.67 -22.67
N LEU A 462 19.03 19.78 -21.85
CA LEU A 462 19.74 18.77 -21.08
C LEU A 462 20.60 17.90 -22.00
N LEU A 463 20.04 17.34 -23.09
CA LEU A 463 20.77 16.50 -24.03
C LEU A 463 22.03 17.18 -24.62
N LYS A 464 21.98 18.48 -24.90
CA LYS A 464 23.17 19.24 -25.35
C LYS A 464 24.22 19.33 -24.25
N LEU A 465 23.77 19.52 -23.01
CA LEU A 465 24.61 19.72 -21.84
C LEU A 465 25.29 18.42 -21.38
N VAL A 466 24.57 17.28 -21.33
CA VAL A 466 25.18 15.94 -21.14
C VAL A 466 26.17 15.61 -22.27
N GLN A 467 25.84 15.94 -23.53
CA GLN A 467 26.75 15.68 -24.66
C GLN A 467 28.04 16.53 -24.58
N LYS A 468 27.91 17.83 -24.27
CA LYS A 468 29.04 18.76 -24.09
C LYS A 468 30.01 18.26 -23.02
N ASN A 469 29.47 17.74 -21.91
CA ASN A 469 30.24 17.34 -20.74
C ASN A 469 30.54 15.83 -20.66
N LYS A 470 30.13 15.03 -21.66
CA LYS A 470 30.31 13.57 -21.75
C LYS A 470 29.72 12.80 -20.55
N LEU A 471 28.55 13.22 -20.11
CA LEU A 471 27.85 12.67 -18.95
C LEU A 471 26.85 11.58 -19.36
N PHE A 472 26.43 10.75 -18.40
CA PHE A 472 25.43 9.72 -18.59
C PHE A 472 24.02 10.28 -18.76
N VAL A 473 23.20 9.57 -19.52
CA VAL A 473 21.79 9.86 -19.74
C VAL A 473 20.94 8.78 -19.08
N SER A 474 20.07 9.17 -18.16
CA SER A 474 19.09 8.28 -17.54
C SER A 474 17.66 8.58 -18.02
N ALA A 475 16.76 7.63 -17.80
CA ALA A 475 15.34 7.74 -18.11
C ALA A 475 14.49 7.05 -17.04
N GLY A 476 13.39 7.68 -16.68
CA GLY A 476 12.57 7.23 -15.57
C GLY A 476 11.13 7.72 -15.64
N SER A 477 10.18 6.88 -15.23
CA SER A 477 8.77 7.25 -15.21
C SER A 477 8.40 8.10 -14.00
N ASP A 478 9.19 8.04 -12.93
CA ASP A 478 8.88 8.62 -11.63
C ASP A 478 7.58 7.98 -11.09
N PHE A 479 7.48 6.65 -11.18
CA PHE A 479 6.28 5.87 -10.87
C PHE A 479 6.06 5.71 -9.37
N HIS A 480 4.85 6.06 -8.90
CA HIS A 480 4.43 5.96 -7.49
C HIS A 480 3.16 5.11 -7.30
N GLY A 481 2.65 4.53 -8.39
CA GLY A 481 1.33 3.91 -8.41
C GLY A 481 0.19 4.94 -8.22
N PRO A 482 -0.92 4.56 -7.56
CA PRO A 482 -2.09 5.41 -7.37
C PRO A 482 -1.82 6.75 -6.66
N SER A 483 -0.73 6.86 -5.90
CA SER A 483 -0.34 8.08 -5.20
C SER A 483 -0.06 9.25 -6.15
N ARG A 484 0.35 8.98 -7.40
CA ARG A 484 0.61 10.00 -8.40
C ARG A 484 -0.05 9.67 -9.74
N PRO A 485 -1.35 9.96 -9.89
CA PRO A 485 -2.08 9.71 -11.13
C PRO A 485 -1.39 10.37 -12.33
N GLY A 486 -1.25 9.62 -13.43
CA GLY A 486 -0.60 10.09 -14.66
C GLY A 486 0.88 9.70 -14.81
N ARG A 487 1.52 9.15 -13.77
CA ARG A 487 2.81 8.47 -13.85
C ARG A 487 2.60 6.97 -13.93
N GLU A 488 2.94 6.40 -15.07
CA GLU A 488 2.74 4.98 -15.36
C GLU A 488 4.09 4.31 -15.52
N LEU A 489 4.22 3.10 -14.97
CA LEU A 489 5.44 2.31 -15.02
C LEU A 489 5.88 2.09 -16.47
N GLY A 490 7.15 2.36 -16.77
CA GLY A 490 7.71 2.25 -18.12
C GLY A 490 7.42 3.43 -19.05
N VAL A 491 6.58 4.40 -18.67
CA VAL A 491 6.35 5.61 -19.48
C VAL A 491 7.40 6.67 -19.11
N THR A 492 8.55 6.65 -19.80
CA THR A 492 9.67 7.57 -19.55
C THR A 492 9.72 8.76 -20.50
N ASN A 493 8.91 8.77 -21.56
CA ASN A 493 9.02 9.69 -22.71
C ASN A 493 10.39 9.65 -23.41
N CYS A 494 11.18 8.58 -23.24
CA CYS A 494 12.42 8.39 -23.97
C CYS A 494 12.12 7.95 -25.41
N PRO A 495 12.53 8.72 -26.44
CA PRO A 495 12.36 8.30 -27.83
C PRO A 495 13.31 7.15 -28.17
N GLU A 496 12.97 6.35 -29.17
CA GLU A 496 13.78 5.20 -29.63
C GLU A 496 15.27 5.55 -29.84
N LYS A 497 15.56 6.73 -30.43
CA LYS A 497 16.93 7.22 -30.62
C LYS A 497 17.64 7.56 -29.30
N GLY A 498 16.90 8.01 -28.30
CA GLY A 498 17.41 8.31 -26.96
C GLY A 498 17.68 7.06 -26.14
N LEU A 499 16.94 5.97 -26.39
CA LEU A 499 17.08 4.70 -25.68
C LEU A 499 18.49 4.11 -25.82
N ALA A 500 19.16 4.32 -26.96
CA ALA A 500 20.54 3.90 -27.15
C ALA A 500 21.52 4.55 -26.14
N LEU A 501 21.29 5.82 -25.78
CA LEU A 501 22.09 6.53 -24.77
C LEU A 501 21.82 5.97 -23.37
N VAL A 502 20.56 5.70 -23.04
CA VAL A 502 20.17 5.08 -21.76
C VAL A 502 20.76 3.67 -21.64
N ARG A 503 20.81 2.90 -22.74
CA ARG A 503 21.42 1.56 -22.78
C ARG A 503 22.92 1.58 -22.52
N ILE A 504 23.64 2.66 -22.84
CA ILE A 504 25.06 2.80 -22.49
C ILE A 504 25.19 2.80 -20.96
N PHE A 505 24.32 3.54 -20.28
CA PHE A 505 24.31 3.61 -18.82
C PHE A 505 23.94 2.28 -18.15
N THR A 506 23.00 1.51 -18.72
CA THR A 506 22.58 0.22 -18.14
C THR A 506 23.49 -0.96 -18.49
N LYS A 507 24.45 -0.79 -19.39
CA LYS A 507 25.30 -1.88 -19.90
C LYS A 507 26.21 -2.52 -18.84
N ALA A 508 26.57 -1.77 -17.80
CA ALA A 508 27.46 -2.25 -16.74
C ALA A 508 26.77 -3.24 -15.78
N ALA A 509 25.43 -3.22 -15.70
CA ALA A 509 24.70 -4.21 -14.92
C ALA A 509 24.71 -5.55 -15.67
N ASN A 510 25.68 -6.39 -15.37
CA ASN A 510 25.64 -7.78 -15.82
C ASN A 510 24.45 -8.51 -15.17
N LYS A 511 23.93 -9.55 -15.84
CA LYS A 511 23.03 -10.55 -15.26
C LYS A 511 23.77 -11.44 -14.24
N THR A 512 24.48 -10.85 -13.29
CA THR A 512 25.29 -11.58 -12.30
C THR A 512 24.74 -11.29 -10.91
N TYR A 513 23.68 -12.01 -10.55
CA TYR A 513 23.27 -12.25 -9.18
C TYR A 513 22.85 -13.72 -9.05
#